data_AF-A0A7S1GDC5-F1
#
_entry.id   AF-A0A7S1GDC5-F1
#
_cell.length_a   1.000
_cell.length_b   1.000
_cell.length_c   1.000
_cell.angle_alpha   90.00
_cell.angle_beta   90.00
_cell.angle_gamma   90.00
#
_symmetry.space_group_name_H-M   'P 1'
#
loop_
_entity.id
_entity.type
_entity.pdbx_description
1 polymer ?
#
loop_
_entity_poly.entity_id
_entity_poly.type
_entity_poly.pdbx_seq_one_letter_code
_entity_poly.pdbx_strand_id
1 'polypeptide(L)'
;RCSKSVVAQPTLWGNLLIGPLARELHDPKTESASTRDILTELIAKTAATYPAFDPGMVIHSFTGARAKSDRGDWIIEESEACAGFIHAAGIDSPGLAGSPAIALEVVELLRRAGLATPANDCFNPYRRPIIRPKNGWKGLSLKRDEPTAKVICKCELVTEAEIVDAIHRPLRCDSTQAVRKRTRAGMGHCQGTYCESRVHEIIERETGKPAAEVAKRPWPESSLLPERWVDDSFKDMLRGLMPAKED
;
A
#
# COMPACT_ATOMS: atom_id res chain seq x y z
N ARG A 1 -13.82 15.38 -19.05
CA ARG A 1 -13.55 13.95 -18.78
C ARG A 1 -12.06 13.80 -18.49
N CYS A 2 -11.68 13.73 -17.22
CA CYS A 2 -10.27 13.64 -16.82
C CYS A 2 -9.82 12.17 -16.91
N SER A 3 -9.50 11.67 -18.10
CA SER A 3 -8.85 10.36 -18.22
C SER A 3 -7.39 10.53 -17.80
N LYS A 4 -7.11 10.39 -16.50
CA LYS A 4 -5.72 10.23 -16.05
C LYS A 4 -5.14 9.00 -16.76
N SER A 5 -3.99 9.17 -17.40
CA SER A 5 -3.25 8.09 -18.06
C SER A 5 -2.89 7.01 -17.05
N VAL A 6 -2.91 5.74 -17.48
CA VAL A 6 -2.33 4.65 -16.70
C VAL A 6 -0.82 4.83 -16.71
N VAL A 7 -0.21 4.80 -15.53
CA VAL A 7 1.25 4.87 -15.36
C VAL A 7 1.74 3.47 -15.04
N ALA A 8 2.81 3.04 -15.69
CA ALA A 8 3.59 1.90 -15.23
C ALA A 8 4.89 2.43 -14.61
N GLN A 9 5.05 2.23 -13.31
CA GLN A 9 6.18 2.76 -12.56
C GLN A 9 6.93 1.64 -11.85
N PRO A 10 8.27 1.56 -12.01
CA PRO A 10 9.08 0.66 -11.22
C PRO A 10 9.03 1.05 -9.73
N THR A 11 8.83 0.07 -8.87
CA THR A 11 9.01 0.24 -7.42
C THR A 11 10.47 0.05 -7.03
N LEU A 12 10.87 0.51 -5.86
CA LEU A 12 12.22 0.33 -5.32
C LEU A 12 12.68 -1.14 -5.23
N TRP A 13 11.74 -2.10 -5.25
CA TRP A 13 11.97 -3.53 -5.00
C TRP A 13 11.95 -4.41 -6.22
N GLY A 14 11.76 -3.81 -7.38
CA GLY A 14 11.81 -4.59 -8.58
C GLY A 14 10.48 -5.12 -9.11
N ASN A 15 9.37 -4.60 -8.60
CA ASN A 15 8.06 -4.88 -9.15
C ASN A 15 7.52 -3.66 -9.89
N LEU A 16 6.73 -3.89 -10.92
CA LEU A 16 6.05 -2.84 -11.67
C LEU A 16 4.68 -2.56 -11.02
N LEU A 17 4.42 -1.29 -10.69
CA LEU A 17 3.09 -0.83 -10.31
C LEU A 17 2.39 -0.26 -11.52
N ILE A 18 1.18 -0.72 -11.81
CA ILE A 18 0.39 -0.31 -12.97
C ILE A 18 -0.92 0.30 -12.49
N GLY A 19 -1.21 1.51 -12.95
CA GLY A 19 -2.42 2.24 -12.60
C GLY A 19 -2.14 3.73 -12.34
N PRO A 20 -2.99 4.41 -11.55
CA PRO A 20 -4.32 3.98 -11.14
C PRO A 20 -5.34 4.15 -12.27
N LEU A 21 -6.48 3.45 -12.19
CA LEU A 21 -7.72 3.95 -12.77
C LEU A 21 -8.40 4.86 -11.74
N ALA A 22 -8.94 5.99 -12.19
CA ALA A 22 -9.72 6.89 -11.34
C ALA A 22 -11.18 6.88 -11.82
N ARG A 23 -12.11 6.58 -10.90
CA ARG A 23 -13.54 6.50 -11.14
C ARG A 23 -14.27 7.23 -10.01
N GLU A 24 -15.37 7.92 -10.32
CA GLU A 24 -16.20 8.64 -9.35
C GLU A 24 -17.38 7.75 -8.94
N LEU A 25 -17.40 7.25 -7.70
CA LEU A 25 -18.39 6.24 -7.29
C LEU A 25 -19.84 6.73 -7.29
N HIS A 26 -20.07 8.04 -7.35
CA HIS A 26 -21.41 8.62 -7.47
C HIS A 26 -21.94 8.63 -8.92
N ASP A 27 -21.14 8.23 -9.92
CA ASP A 27 -21.62 7.97 -11.27
C ASP A 27 -22.20 6.53 -11.34
N PRO A 28 -23.50 6.36 -11.65
CA PRO A 28 -24.16 5.05 -11.73
C PRO A 28 -23.46 4.04 -12.65
N LYS A 29 -22.76 4.52 -13.70
CA LYS A 29 -22.00 3.67 -14.62
C LYS A 29 -20.77 3.05 -13.98
N THR A 30 -20.16 3.76 -13.02
CA THR A 30 -18.99 3.28 -12.28
C THR A 30 -19.35 2.51 -11.03
N GLU A 31 -20.49 2.79 -10.41
CA GLU A 31 -21.01 2.03 -9.26
C GLU A 31 -21.36 0.58 -9.63
N SER A 32 -21.87 0.37 -10.85
CA SER A 32 -22.27 -0.94 -11.37
C SER A 32 -21.13 -1.74 -12.03
N ALA A 33 -19.93 -1.17 -12.14
CA ALA A 33 -18.81 -1.80 -12.85
C ALA A 33 -18.27 -3.01 -12.08
N SER A 34 -18.17 -4.16 -12.75
CA SER A 34 -17.58 -5.35 -12.16
C SER A 34 -16.05 -5.24 -12.06
N THR A 35 -15.43 -6.01 -11.17
CA THR A 35 -13.96 -6.15 -11.12
C THR A 35 -13.37 -6.51 -12.48
N ARG A 36 -14.09 -7.30 -13.29
CA ARG A 36 -13.67 -7.69 -14.63
C ARG A 36 -13.61 -6.49 -15.58
N ASP A 37 -14.59 -5.60 -15.54
CA ASP A 37 -14.62 -4.40 -16.38
C ASP A 37 -13.46 -3.46 -16.04
N ILE A 38 -13.17 -3.32 -14.75
CA ILE A 38 -12.05 -2.52 -14.25
C ILE A 38 -10.71 -3.10 -14.72
N LEU A 39 -10.52 -4.42 -14.60
CA LEU A 39 -9.30 -5.09 -15.06
C LEU A 39 -9.13 -5.00 -16.58
N THR A 40 -10.23 -5.14 -17.34
CA THR A 40 -10.22 -5.03 -18.80
C THR A 40 -9.76 -3.64 -19.24
N GLU A 41 -10.33 -2.58 -18.65
CA GLU A 41 -9.91 -1.21 -18.96
C GLU A 41 -8.43 -0.95 -18.60
N LEU A 42 -7.99 -1.44 -17.42
CA LEU A 42 -6.61 -1.25 -16.97
C LEU A 42 -5.62 -1.96 -17.92
N ILE A 43 -5.91 -3.22 -18.27
CA ILE A 43 -5.06 -4.03 -19.15
C ILE A 43 -4.98 -3.41 -20.54
N ALA A 44 -6.11 -3.01 -21.13
CA ALA A 44 -6.14 -2.38 -22.45
C ALA A 44 -5.31 -1.08 -22.49
N LYS A 45 -5.50 -0.19 -21.51
CA LYS A 45 -4.74 1.06 -21.42
C LYS A 45 -3.25 0.83 -21.17
N THR A 46 -2.91 -0.19 -20.39
CA THR A 46 -1.52 -0.56 -20.12
C THR A 46 -0.85 -1.09 -21.37
N ALA A 47 -1.48 -2.05 -22.06
CA ALA A 47 -0.95 -2.66 -23.28
C ALA A 47 -0.68 -1.63 -24.39
N ALA A 48 -1.54 -0.61 -24.51
CA ALA A 48 -1.35 0.48 -25.45
C ALA A 48 -0.09 1.34 -25.16
N THR A 49 0.36 1.39 -23.91
CA THR A 49 1.53 2.20 -23.51
C THR A 49 2.79 1.34 -23.31
N TYR A 50 2.63 0.06 -22.95
CA TYR A 50 3.69 -0.88 -22.62
C TYR A 50 3.45 -2.24 -23.32
N PRO A 51 3.86 -2.41 -24.59
CA PRO A 51 3.57 -3.62 -25.38
C PRO A 51 4.16 -4.93 -24.83
N ALA A 52 5.22 -4.84 -24.02
CA ALA A 52 5.85 -6.00 -23.37
C ALA A 52 5.15 -6.45 -22.07
N PHE A 53 4.02 -5.83 -21.73
CA PHE A 53 3.22 -6.16 -20.54
C PHE A 53 2.57 -7.55 -20.66
N ASP A 54 2.85 -8.44 -19.70
CA ASP A 54 2.10 -9.68 -19.50
C ASP A 54 1.21 -9.54 -18.25
N PRO A 55 -0.13 -9.46 -18.37
CA PRO A 55 -1.01 -9.38 -17.22
C PRO A 55 -1.00 -10.66 -16.37
N GLY A 56 -0.54 -11.80 -16.90
CA GLY A 56 -0.34 -13.04 -16.16
C GLY A 56 0.78 -12.99 -15.12
N MET A 57 1.62 -11.94 -15.14
CA MET A 57 2.67 -11.72 -14.14
C MET A 57 2.16 -11.00 -12.87
N VAL A 58 0.84 -10.77 -12.76
CA VAL A 58 0.25 -10.14 -11.58
C VAL A 58 0.50 -10.98 -10.32
N ILE A 59 0.98 -10.33 -9.27
CA ILE A 59 1.14 -10.94 -7.93
C ILE A 59 0.18 -10.33 -6.92
N HIS A 60 -0.38 -9.15 -7.22
CA HIS A 60 -1.27 -8.43 -6.33
C HIS A 60 -2.07 -7.37 -7.08
N SER A 61 -3.29 -7.11 -6.63
CA SER A 61 -4.13 -6.00 -7.09
C SER A 61 -4.86 -5.41 -5.88
N PHE A 62 -5.01 -4.10 -5.83
CA PHE A 62 -5.69 -3.40 -4.75
C PHE A 62 -6.47 -2.20 -5.28
N THR A 63 -7.43 -1.73 -4.48
CA THR A 63 -8.18 -0.51 -4.74
C THR A 63 -8.07 0.42 -3.52
N GLY A 64 -8.39 1.69 -3.72
CA GLY A 64 -8.44 2.68 -2.64
C GLY A 64 -9.43 3.78 -2.97
N ALA A 65 -10.14 4.25 -1.95
CA ALA A 65 -11.03 5.40 -2.06
C ALA A 65 -10.26 6.70 -1.84
N ARG A 66 -10.59 7.73 -2.62
CA ARG A 66 -10.14 9.10 -2.37
C ARG A 66 -11.29 9.87 -1.75
N ALA A 67 -11.08 10.45 -0.57
CA ALA A 67 -12.05 11.31 0.08
C ALA A 67 -12.01 12.69 -0.60
N LYS A 68 -12.68 12.83 -1.74
CA LYS A 68 -12.77 14.10 -2.47
C LYS A 68 -13.92 14.93 -1.90
N SER A 69 -13.68 16.21 -1.62
CA SER A 69 -14.73 17.14 -1.21
C SER A 69 -15.63 17.52 -2.38
N ASP A 70 -16.90 17.78 -2.09
CA ASP A 70 -17.89 18.41 -2.98
C ASP A 70 -17.72 19.93 -3.07
N ARG A 71 -16.98 20.56 -2.15
CA ARG A 71 -16.68 22.01 -2.14
C ARG A 71 -15.66 22.43 -3.20
N GLY A 72 -15.07 21.47 -3.92
CA GLY A 72 -14.05 21.74 -4.94
C GLY A 72 -12.66 22.02 -4.39
N ASP A 73 -12.48 22.07 -3.07
CA ASP A 73 -11.20 22.21 -2.38
C ASP A 73 -11.16 21.38 -1.08
N TRP A 74 -9.99 21.24 -0.47
CA TRP A 74 -9.82 20.58 0.81
C TRP A 74 -10.48 21.38 1.94
N ILE A 75 -11.00 20.68 2.93
CA ILE A 75 -11.64 21.30 4.11
C ILE A 75 -10.59 21.33 5.22
N ILE A 76 -9.98 22.50 5.41
CA ILE A 76 -9.00 22.77 6.48
C ILE A 76 -9.45 24.03 7.23
N GLU A 77 -10.33 23.85 8.20
CA GLU A 77 -11.05 24.96 8.86
C GLU A 77 -11.57 24.56 10.25
N GLU A 78 -11.92 25.54 11.07
CA GLU A 78 -12.66 25.30 12.31
C GLU A 78 -14.15 25.06 12.03
N SER A 79 -14.76 24.16 12.78
CA SER A 79 -16.19 23.85 12.65
C SER A 79 -17.05 25.01 13.15
N GLU A 80 -17.95 25.49 12.29
CA GLU A 80 -18.97 26.47 12.67
C GLU A 80 -19.92 25.94 13.77
N ALA A 81 -20.10 24.62 13.84
CA ALA A 81 -21.01 23.98 14.79
C ALA A 81 -20.34 23.68 16.15
N CYS A 82 -19.01 23.66 16.22
CA CYS A 82 -18.29 23.29 17.43
C CYS A 82 -16.94 24.02 17.50
N ALA A 83 -16.89 25.09 18.30
CA ALA A 83 -15.66 25.81 18.58
C ALA A 83 -14.56 24.88 19.12
N GLY A 84 -13.35 25.04 18.63
CA GLY A 84 -12.19 24.20 18.92
C GLY A 84 -12.11 22.91 18.11
N PHE A 85 -13.10 22.58 17.29
CA PHE A 85 -13.07 21.39 16.43
C PHE A 85 -12.53 21.75 15.04
N ILE A 86 -11.34 21.26 14.68
CA ILE A 86 -10.70 21.53 13.38
C ILE A 86 -10.96 20.38 12.40
N HIS A 87 -11.54 20.69 11.25
CA HIS A 87 -11.64 19.79 10.12
C HIS A 87 -10.34 19.80 9.31
N ALA A 88 -9.85 18.61 8.96
CA ALA A 88 -8.82 18.38 7.95
C ALA A 88 -9.30 17.22 7.06
N ALA A 89 -10.24 17.51 6.17
CA ALA A 89 -11.04 16.53 5.43
C ALA A 89 -11.05 16.83 3.92
N GLY A 90 -11.52 15.86 3.12
CA GLY A 90 -11.59 16.04 1.67
C GLY A 90 -10.22 16.05 0.97
N ILE A 91 -9.15 15.67 1.68
CA ILE A 91 -7.77 15.73 1.19
C ILE A 91 -7.53 14.57 0.22
N ASP A 92 -7.47 14.89 -1.08
CA ASP A 92 -7.16 13.94 -2.15
C ASP A 92 -5.74 14.15 -2.70
N SER A 93 -5.56 14.39 -4.00
CA SER A 93 -4.24 14.60 -4.61
C SER A 93 -4.02 16.10 -4.80
N PRO A 94 -2.89 16.69 -4.33
CA PRO A 94 -1.63 16.08 -3.89
C PRO A 94 -1.46 15.98 -2.35
N GLY A 95 -2.46 15.54 -1.60
CA GLY A 95 -2.50 15.58 -0.13
C GLY A 95 -1.32 14.93 0.59
N LEU A 96 -0.79 13.80 0.10
CA LEU A 96 0.38 13.17 0.71
C LEU A 96 1.62 14.08 0.64
N ALA A 97 1.88 14.68 -0.52
CA ALA A 97 2.99 15.60 -0.72
C ALA A 97 2.77 16.93 0.03
N GLY A 98 1.52 17.39 0.12
CA GLY A 98 1.13 18.59 0.86
C GLY A 98 1.02 18.41 2.38
N SER A 99 1.13 17.19 2.90
CA SER A 99 0.87 16.89 4.32
C SER A 99 1.66 17.74 5.33
N PRO A 100 2.93 18.15 5.09
CA PRO A 100 3.63 19.06 6.01
C PRO A 100 3.01 20.46 6.04
N ALA A 101 2.56 20.99 4.89
CA ALA A 101 1.92 22.30 4.82
C ALA A 101 0.53 22.27 5.48
N ILE A 102 -0.25 21.21 5.24
CA ILE A 102 -1.53 20.97 5.91
C ILE A 102 -1.34 20.94 7.44
N ALA A 103 -0.30 20.27 7.93
CA ALA A 103 -0.01 20.23 9.36
C ALA A 103 0.29 21.61 9.96
N LEU A 104 1.01 22.49 9.24
CA LEU A 104 1.27 23.86 9.69
C LEU A 104 -0.01 24.69 9.75
N GLU A 105 -0.89 24.57 8.75
CA GLU A 105 -2.19 25.25 8.74
C GLU A 105 -3.06 24.80 9.92
N VAL A 106 -3.14 23.49 10.16
CA VAL A 106 -3.91 22.94 11.29
C VAL A 106 -3.38 23.43 12.64
N VAL A 107 -2.05 23.54 12.81
CA VAL A 107 -1.44 24.08 14.04
C VAL A 107 -1.82 25.55 14.25
N GLU A 108 -1.86 26.35 13.18
CA GLU A 108 -2.28 27.75 13.25
C GLU A 108 -3.76 27.89 13.60
N LEU A 109 -4.63 27.07 13.00
CA LEU A 109 -6.06 27.04 13.35
C LEU A 109 -6.27 26.65 14.82
N LEU A 110 -5.55 25.64 15.31
CA LEU A 110 -5.60 25.25 16.73
C LEU A 110 -5.13 26.39 17.64
N ARG A 111 -4.08 27.13 17.26
CA ARG A 111 -3.60 28.30 18.02
C ARG A 111 -4.67 29.39 18.09
N ARG A 112 -5.34 29.68 16.98
CA ARG A 112 -6.44 30.66 16.93
C ARG A 112 -7.64 30.24 17.78
N ALA A 113 -7.91 28.94 17.83
CA ALA A 113 -8.92 28.35 18.71
C ALA A 113 -8.50 28.32 20.20
N GLY A 114 -7.32 28.85 20.56
CA GLY A 114 -6.86 29.00 21.93
C GLY A 114 -5.96 27.87 22.43
N LEU A 115 -5.56 26.91 21.59
CA LEU A 115 -4.61 25.86 22.00
C LEU A 115 -3.19 26.42 22.08
N ALA A 116 -2.58 26.33 23.26
CA ALA A 116 -1.17 26.60 23.42
C ALA A 116 -0.34 25.56 22.63
N THR A 117 0.50 26.04 21.71
CA THR A 117 1.34 25.21 20.83
C THR A 117 2.84 25.53 21.04
N PRO A 118 3.39 25.30 22.24
CA PRO A 118 4.80 25.56 22.50
C PRO A 118 5.69 24.68 21.61
N ALA A 119 6.80 25.25 21.13
CA ALA A 119 7.78 24.49 20.39
C ALA A 119 8.38 23.39 21.30
N ASN A 120 8.64 22.23 20.72
CA ASN A 120 9.39 21.16 21.37
C ASN A 120 10.76 21.05 20.71
N ASP A 121 11.78 21.60 21.35
CA ASP A 121 13.15 21.63 20.82
C ASP A 121 13.77 20.22 20.67
N CYS A 122 13.20 19.22 21.37
CA CYS A 122 13.60 17.81 21.26
C CYS A 122 12.82 17.05 20.16
N PHE A 123 11.91 17.70 19.42
CA PHE A 123 11.15 17.04 18.37
C PHE A 123 12.04 16.71 17.16
N ASN A 124 12.17 15.42 16.88
CA ASN A 124 12.80 14.92 15.67
C ASN A 124 11.71 14.44 14.69
N PRO A 125 11.51 15.07 13.52
CA PRO A 125 10.54 14.61 12.52
C PRO A 125 11.03 13.38 11.75
N TYR A 126 12.33 13.11 11.76
CA TYR A 126 12.92 12.01 11.01
C TYR A 126 12.68 10.69 11.74
N ARG A 127 12.16 9.71 11.00
CA ARG A 127 12.02 8.33 11.46
C ARG A 127 12.96 7.47 10.63
N ARG A 128 13.90 6.78 11.29
CA ARG A 128 14.80 5.83 10.63
C ARG A 128 13.97 4.82 9.83
N PRO A 129 14.24 4.57 8.54
CA PRO A 129 13.49 3.58 7.79
C PRO A 129 13.65 2.18 8.42
N ILE A 130 12.59 1.38 8.36
CA ILE A 130 12.66 -0.05 8.70
C ILE A 130 13.15 -0.82 7.48
N ILE A 131 12.55 -0.54 6.32
CA ILE A 131 12.88 -1.20 5.06
C ILE A 131 14.19 -0.65 4.51
N ARG A 132 15.12 -1.55 4.24
CA ARG A 132 16.39 -1.24 3.56
C ARG A 132 16.31 -1.72 2.11
N PRO A 133 16.61 -0.88 1.10
CA PRO A 133 16.74 -1.33 -0.27
C PRO A 133 17.76 -2.45 -0.33
N LYS A 134 17.41 -3.56 -0.97
CA LYS A 134 18.33 -4.67 -1.22
C LYS A 134 18.80 -4.49 -2.67
N ASN A 135 20.10 -4.46 -2.93
CA ASN A 135 20.65 -4.08 -4.25
C ASN A 135 20.10 -4.97 -5.40
N GLY A 136 19.48 -4.33 -6.40
CA GLY A 136 19.05 -4.93 -7.68
C GLY A 136 17.58 -5.42 -7.75
N TRP A 137 17.08 -5.62 -8.99
CA TRP A 137 15.78 -6.24 -9.31
C TRP A 137 15.83 -7.79 -9.18
N LYS A 138 16.58 -8.31 -8.20
CA LYS A 138 16.83 -9.76 -7.99
C LYS A 138 16.12 -10.28 -6.74
N GLY A 139 14.87 -9.86 -6.51
CA GLY A 139 13.98 -10.37 -5.43
C GLY A 139 13.65 -11.88 -5.53
N LEU A 140 14.13 -12.56 -6.56
CA LEU A 140 14.34 -14.01 -6.59
C LEU A 140 15.84 -14.29 -6.87
N SER A 141 16.68 -14.14 -5.85
CA SER A 141 18.06 -14.65 -5.91
C SER A 141 18.25 -15.75 -4.88
N LEU A 142 17.96 -16.99 -5.28
CA LEU A 142 18.57 -18.16 -4.66
C LEU A 142 19.97 -18.31 -5.27
N LYS A 143 20.96 -17.59 -4.72
CA LYS A 143 22.40 -17.98 -4.72
C LYS A 143 23.24 -16.98 -3.90
N ARG A 144 23.64 -17.45 -2.70
CA ARG A 144 24.89 -17.30 -1.89
C ARG A 144 25.64 -15.95 -1.84
N ASP A 145 26.31 -15.50 -0.77
CA ASP A 145 26.61 -16.01 0.58
C ASP A 145 26.63 -14.78 1.52
N GLU A 146 25.73 -14.73 2.51
CA GLU A 146 25.98 -14.02 3.78
C GLU A 146 25.27 -14.81 4.90
N PRO A 147 25.98 -15.68 5.62
CA PRO A 147 25.44 -16.36 6.79
C PRO A 147 25.60 -15.47 8.03
N THR A 148 24.70 -14.49 8.23
CA THR A 148 24.55 -13.83 9.56
C THR A 148 23.11 -13.38 9.89
N ALA A 149 22.25 -13.07 8.92
CA ALA A 149 20.88 -12.62 9.18
C ALA A 149 19.83 -13.70 8.84
N LYS A 150 19.02 -14.10 9.83
CA LYS A 150 17.93 -15.07 9.63
C LYS A 150 16.84 -14.47 8.70
N VAL A 151 16.82 -14.89 7.44
CA VAL A 151 15.83 -14.43 6.44
C VAL A 151 14.48 -15.10 6.62
N ILE A 152 13.44 -14.30 6.84
CA ILE A 152 12.07 -14.74 7.04
C ILE A 152 11.29 -14.69 5.72
N CYS A 153 11.33 -13.58 4.98
CA CYS A 153 10.69 -13.51 3.66
C CYS A 153 11.74 -13.68 2.56
N LYS A 154 11.71 -14.79 1.81
CA LYS A 154 12.66 -15.05 0.71
C LYS A 154 12.41 -14.16 -0.52
N CYS A 155 11.14 -13.87 -0.83
CA CYS A 155 10.79 -13.03 -2.00
C CYS A 155 11.22 -11.57 -1.84
N GLU A 156 11.26 -11.06 -0.62
CA GLU A 156 11.54 -9.64 -0.33
C GLU A 156 12.85 -9.48 0.48
N LEU A 157 13.54 -10.59 0.75
CA LEU A 157 14.76 -10.66 1.56
C LEU A 157 14.63 -9.96 2.93
N VAL A 158 13.47 -10.12 3.56
CA VAL A 158 13.18 -9.54 4.89
C VAL A 158 13.74 -10.43 5.98
N THR A 159 14.54 -9.86 6.84
CA THR A 159 15.21 -10.51 7.97
C THR A 159 14.34 -10.50 9.24
N GLU A 160 14.61 -11.41 10.17
CA GLU A 160 13.98 -11.41 11.49
C GLU A 160 14.23 -10.08 12.23
N ALA A 161 15.44 -9.52 12.13
CA ALA A 161 15.78 -8.24 12.76
C ALA A 161 14.91 -7.07 12.25
N GLU A 162 14.57 -7.03 10.97
CA GLU A 162 13.65 -6.01 10.41
C GLU A 162 12.22 -6.18 10.96
N ILE A 163 11.79 -7.41 11.21
CA ILE A 163 10.48 -7.70 11.82
C ILE A 163 10.47 -7.31 13.29
N VAL A 164 11.51 -7.67 14.05
CA VAL A 164 11.65 -7.31 15.46
C VAL A 164 11.74 -5.77 15.63
N ASP A 165 12.51 -5.07 14.79
CA ASP A 165 12.53 -3.59 14.78
C ASP A 165 11.12 -3.04 14.52
N ALA A 166 10.37 -3.59 13.55
CA ALA A 166 9.00 -3.15 13.28
C ALA A 166 8.05 -3.35 14.47
N ILE A 167 8.16 -4.49 15.17
CA ILE A 167 7.34 -4.81 16.35
C ILE A 167 7.63 -3.83 17.50
N HIS A 168 8.90 -3.47 17.71
CA HIS A 168 9.27 -2.65 18.86
C HIS A 168 9.21 -1.13 18.67
N ARG A 169 8.79 -0.64 17.50
CA ARG A 169 8.61 0.80 17.23
C ARG A 169 7.46 1.38 18.07
N PRO A 170 7.39 2.72 18.24
CA PRO A 170 6.37 3.37 19.07
C PRO A 170 4.94 2.96 18.71
N LEU A 171 4.64 2.83 17.42
CA LEU A 171 3.44 2.12 16.96
C LEU A 171 3.79 0.65 16.78
N ARG A 172 3.42 -0.16 17.77
CA ARG A 172 3.68 -1.60 17.80
C ARG A 172 3.04 -2.31 16.60
N CYS A 173 3.66 -3.41 16.16
CA CYS A 173 3.08 -4.32 15.19
C CYS A 173 2.68 -5.62 15.88
N ASP A 174 1.39 -5.93 15.87
CA ASP A 174 0.78 -7.09 16.55
C ASP A 174 0.01 -8.02 15.59
N SER A 175 0.19 -7.79 14.28
CA SER A 175 -0.44 -8.55 13.21
C SER A 175 0.51 -8.72 12.04
N THR A 176 0.32 -9.79 11.26
CA THR A 176 1.10 -10.02 10.03
C THR A 176 0.86 -8.94 8.99
N GLN A 177 -0.33 -8.35 8.96
CA GLN A 177 -0.64 -7.24 8.07
C GLN A 177 0.14 -5.96 8.46
N ALA A 178 0.29 -5.69 9.76
CA ALA A 178 1.13 -4.59 10.22
C ALA A 178 2.60 -4.82 9.85
N VAL A 179 3.13 -6.02 10.11
CA VAL A 179 4.49 -6.41 9.71
C VAL A 179 4.67 -6.30 8.19
N ARG A 180 3.71 -6.77 7.39
CA ARG A 180 3.72 -6.64 5.92
C ARG A 180 3.81 -5.18 5.49
N LYS A 181 2.99 -4.29 6.05
CA LYS A 181 3.01 -2.85 5.72
C LYS A 181 4.32 -2.17 6.13
N ARG A 182 4.96 -2.61 7.22
CA ARG A 182 6.19 -2.00 7.76
C ARG A 182 7.48 -2.55 7.17
N THR A 183 7.51 -3.82 6.79
CA THR A 183 8.74 -4.54 6.39
C THR A 183 8.70 -5.10 4.98
N ARG A 184 7.50 -5.21 4.38
CA ARG A 184 7.20 -5.92 3.13
C ARG A 184 7.19 -7.45 3.21
N ALA A 185 7.36 -8.06 4.39
CA ALA A 185 7.21 -9.52 4.51
C ALA A 185 5.83 -9.96 3.98
N GLY A 186 5.82 -10.81 2.95
CA GLY A 186 4.59 -11.24 2.26
C GLY A 186 4.06 -10.30 1.17
N MET A 187 4.86 -9.35 0.68
CA MET A 187 4.52 -8.52 -0.50
C MET A 187 5.05 -9.06 -1.84
N GLY A 188 5.95 -10.04 -1.82
CA GLY A 188 6.51 -10.64 -3.04
C GLY A 188 5.60 -11.68 -3.69
N HIS A 189 6.13 -12.43 -4.66
CA HIS A 189 5.35 -13.35 -5.51
C HIS A 189 4.43 -14.31 -4.74
N CYS A 190 4.89 -14.88 -3.62
CA CYS A 190 4.09 -15.82 -2.83
C CYS A 190 3.01 -15.16 -1.94
N GLN A 191 2.94 -13.83 -1.89
CA GLN A 191 1.94 -13.06 -1.14
C GLN A 191 1.78 -13.41 0.35
N GLY A 192 2.83 -13.99 0.96
CA GLY A 192 2.86 -14.36 2.37
C GLY A 192 2.68 -15.85 2.65
N THR A 193 2.33 -16.67 1.65
CA THR A 193 2.05 -18.12 1.81
C THR A 193 3.14 -18.87 2.59
N TYR A 194 4.42 -18.53 2.41
CA TYR A 194 5.54 -19.23 3.06
C TYR A 194 6.18 -18.53 4.27
N CYS A 195 5.97 -17.23 4.45
CA CYS A 195 6.62 -16.48 5.52
C CYS A 195 5.66 -16.06 6.63
N GLU A 196 4.34 -16.06 6.39
CA GLU A 196 3.36 -15.58 7.35
C GLU A 196 3.38 -16.38 8.67
N SER A 197 3.47 -17.71 8.62
CA SER A 197 3.58 -18.55 9.84
C SER A 197 4.81 -18.20 10.68
N ARG A 198 5.97 -18.02 10.03
CA ARG A 198 7.20 -17.59 10.71
C ARG A 198 7.11 -16.17 11.28
N VAL A 199 6.33 -15.29 10.65
CA VAL A 199 6.01 -13.97 11.20
C VAL A 199 5.11 -14.10 12.43
N HIS A 200 4.14 -15.03 12.46
CA HIS A 200 3.33 -15.30 13.66
C HIS A 200 4.21 -15.69 14.85
N GLU A 201 5.11 -16.65 14.65
CA GLU A 201 6.02 -17.11 15.71
C GLU A 201 6.89 -15.98 16.28
N ILE A 202 7.35 -15.07 15.42
CA ILE A 202 8.11 -13.89 15.87
C ILE A 202 7.22 -12.94 16.65
N ILE A 203 6.00 -12.63 16.17
CA ILE A 203 5.08 -11.77 16.90
C ILE A 203 4.74 -12.37 18.26
N GLU A 204 4.44 -13.66 18.32
CA GLU A 204 4.16 -14.36 19.58
C GLU A 204 5.32 -14.26 20.56
N ARG A 205 6.55 -14.53 20.10
CA ARG A 205 7.75 -14.40 20.93
C ARG A 205 7.96 -12.98 21.46
N GLU A 206 7.84 -11.96 20.60
CA GLU A 206 8.15 -10.57 20.97
C GLU A 206 7.04 -9.87 21.74
N THR A 207 5.80 -10.35 21.66
CA THR A 207 4.62 -9.72 22.28
C THR A 207 3.99 -10.53 23.40
N GLY A 208 4.32 -11.82 23.51
CA GLY A 208 3.67 -12.77 24.41
C GLY A 208 2.25 -13.16 24.00
N LYS A 209 1.73 -12.61 22.87
CA LYS A 209 0.39 -12.92 22.36
C LYS A 209 0.39 -14.31 21.72
N PRO A 210 -0.53 -15.22 22.10
CA PRO A 210 -0.60 -16.55 21.47
C PRO A 210 -0.70 -16.45 19.95
N ALA A 211 0.03 -17.27 19.20
CA ALA A 211 0.06 -17.21 17.73
C ALA A 211 -1.32 -17.37 17.08
N ALA A 212 -2.26 -18.06 17.76
CA ALA A 212 -3.64 -18.21 17.34
C ALA A 212 -4.43 -16.89 17.34
N GLU A 213 -4.04 -15.93 18.19
CA GLU A 213 -4.69 -14.63 18.32
C GLU A 213 -4.01 -13.52 17.51
N VAL A 214 -2.85 -13.81 16.91
CA VAL A 214 -2.17 -12.88 16.00
C VAL A 214 -3.02 -12.72 14.74
N ALA A 215 -3.50 -11.50 14.50
CA ALA A 215 -4.35 -11.22 13.35
C ALA A 215 -3.58 -11.45 12.04
N LYS A 216 -4.22 -12.20 11.13
CA LYS A 216 -3.69 -12.50 9.80
C LYS A 216 -3.97 -11.36 8.83
N ARG A 217 -3.30 -11.39 7.67
CA ARG A 217 -3.69 -10.54 6.54
C ARG A 217 -5.08 -10.97 6.04
N PRO A 218 -6.09 -10.09 6.09
CA PRO A 218 -7.42 -10.38 5.57
C PRO A 218 -7.36 -10.27 4.04
N TRP A 219 -7.48 -11.40 3.33
CA TRP A 219 -7.19 -11.46 1.89
C TRP A 219 -8.21 -10.70 1.03
N PRO A 220 -9.53 -10.96 1.15
CA PRO A 220 -10.56 -10.23 0.38
C PRO A 220 -10.52 -8.71 0.55
N GLU A 221 -10.09 -8.24 1.72
CA GLU A 221 -10.04 -6.82 2.10
C GLU A 221 -8.74 -6.15 1.66
N SER A 222 -7.72 -6.95 1.34
CA SER A 222 -6.40 -6.44 0.96
C SER A 222 -6.07 -6.66 -0.51
N SER A 223 -6.80 -7.53 -1.22
CA SER A 223 -6.53 -7.93 -2.60
C SER A 223 -7.82 -8.08 -3.40
N LEU A 224 -7.80 -7.64 -4.66
CA LEU A 224 -8.88 -7.93 -5.63
C LEU A 224 -8.74 -9.31 -6.31
N LEU A 225 -7.64 -10.02 -6.04
CA LEU A 225 -7.42 -11.36 -6.59
C LEU A 225 -8.19 -12.40 -5.78
N PRO A 226 -8.76 -13.43 -6.44
CA PRO A 226 -9.58 -14.44 -5.76
C PRO A 226 -8.80 -15.21 -4.68
N GLU A 227 -7.49 -15.38 -4.89
CA GLU A 227 -6.62 -16.13 -3.99
C GLU A 227 -5.19 -15.58 -3.98
N ARG A 228 -4.40 -16.02 -3.00
CA ARG A 228 -3.00 -15.60 -2.80
C ARG A 228 -2.08 -16.00 -3.95
N TRP A 229 -2.32 -17.18 -4.52
CA TRP A 229 -1.54 -17.74 -5.60
C TRP A 229 -2.40 -17.85 -6.84
N VAL A 230 -2.14 -16.99 -7.82
CA VAL A 230 -2.91 -16.99 -9.07
C VAL A 230 -2.56 -18.22 -9.89
N ASP A 231 -3.53 -19.09 -10.13
CA ASP A 231 -3.38 -20.26 -10.99
C ASP A 231 -3.25 -19.89 -12.48
N ASP A 232 -2.90 -20.88 -13.31
CA ASP A 232 -2.69 -20.63 -14.74
C ASP A 232 -4.00 -20.28 -15.46
N SER A 233 -5.14 -20.82 -14.99
CA SER A 233 -6.47 -20.48 -15.51
C SER A 233 -6.78 -18.98 -15.37
N PHE A 234 -6.52 -18.40 -14.21
CA PHE A 234 -6.73 -16.96 -13.98
C PHE A 234 -5.72 -16.12 -14.75
N LYS A 235 -4.46 -16.55 -14.85
CA LYS A 235 -3.47 -15.85 -15.70
C LYS A 235 -3.90 -15.82 -17.16
N ASP A 236 -4.41 -16.94 -17.67
CA ASP A 236 -4.89 -17.03 -19.04
C ASP A 236 -6.16 -16.20 -19.25
N MET A 237 -7.05 -16.15 -18.25
CA MET A 237 -8.18 -15.22 -18.25
C MET A 237 -7.69 -13.77 -18.38
N LEU A 238 -6.70 -13.36 -17.59
CA LEU A 238 -6.15 -12.00 -17.66
C LEU A 238 -5.48 -11.70 -19.01
N ARG A 239 -4.74 -12.66 -19.57
CA ARG A 239 -4.15 -12.53 -20.92
C ARG A 239 -5.23 -12.44 -21.99
N GLY A 240 -6.35 -13.15 -21.82
CA GLY A 240 -7.52 -13.05 -22.68
C GLY A 240 -8.23 -11.69 -22.62
N LEU A 241 -7.94 -10.84 -21.62
CA LEU A 241 -8.41 -9.44 -21.57
C LEU A 241 -7.53 -8.48 -22.37
N MET A 242 -6.40 -8.93 -22.90
CA MET A 242 -5.56 -8.09 -23.76
C MET A 242 -6.28 -7.76 -25.06
N PRO A 243 -6.15 -6.52 -25.58
CA PRO A 243 -6.64 -6.20 -26.91
C PRO A 243 -5.96 -7.10 -27.95
N ALA A 244 -6.68 -7.44 -29.03
CA ALA A 244 -6.07 -8.12 -30.16
C ALA A 244 -4.88 -7.30 -30.66
N LYS A 245 -3.77 -7.97 -30.98
CA LYS A 245 -2.67 -7.30 -31.69
C LYS A 245 -3.18 -6.94 -33.07
N GLU A 246 -3.22 -5.66 -33.39
CA GLU A 246 -3.32 -5.23 -34.78
C GLU A 246 -1.99 -5.61 -35.44
N ASP A 247 -2.06 -6.49 -36.45
CA ASP A 247 -0.93 -6.93 -37.27
C ASP A 247 -0.38 -5.79 -38.16
#